data_AF-A0AAD8P6Z6-F1
#
_entry.id   AF-A0AAD8P6Z6-F1
#
_cell.length_a   1.000
_cell.length_b   1.000
_cell.length_c   1.000
_cell.angle_alpha   90.00
_cell.angle_beta   90.00
_cell.angle_gamma   90.00
#
_symmetry.space_group_name_H-M   'P 1'
#
loop_
_entity.id
_entity.type
_entity.pdbx_description
1 polymer ?
#
loop_
_entity_poly.entity_id
_entity_poly.type
_entity_poly.pdbx_seq_one_letter_code
_entity_poly.pdbx_strand_id
1 'polypeptide(L)'
;MSTIRSVLNDSKDKDPRFKKDELKEAEGKLKVAFIEFYRKLHILKHYSYVNLLAFSKMLKKYEKVALRRAARSYMKTVDDSYIGSSDELGINLSNTNGAWN
;
A
#
# COMPACT_ATOMS: atom_id res chain seq x y z
N MET A 1 -9.05 18.93 14.44
CA MET A 1 -7.90 19.08 13.51
C MET A 1 -8.27 20.04 12.39
N SER A 2 -7.87 21.30 12.55
CA SER A 2 -8.34 22.49 11.82
C SER A 2 -7.18 23.17 11.08
N THR A 3 -6.32 22.37 10.45
CA THR A 3 -5.06 22.88 9.87
C THR A 3 -5.19 23.10 8.36
N ILE A 4 -5.90 22.19 7.67
CA ILE A 4 -6.07 22.27 6.20
C ILE A 4 -6.93 23.47 5.78
N ARG A 5 -8.00 23.78 6.53
CA ARG A 5 -8.86 24.95 6.26
C ARG A 5 -8.15 26.30 6.49
N SER A 6 -7.16 26.35 7.38
CA SER A 6 -6.40 27.57 7.64
C SER A 6 -5.44 27.89 6.49
N VAL A 7 -4.75 26.87 5.98
CA VAL A 7 -3.81 26.99 4.85
C VAL A 7 -4.51 27.43 3.56
N LEU A 8 -5.80 27.11 3.39
CA LEU A 8 -6.57 27.41 2.18
C LEU A 8 -7.24 28.80 2.17
N ASN A 9 -7.25 29.52 3.29
CA ASN A 9 -8.11 30.71 3.46
C ASN A 9 -7.41 32.06 3.29
N ASP A 10 -6.17 32.10 2.81
CA ASP A 10 -5.34 33.33 2.85
C ASP A 10 -5.33 34.17 1.55
N SER A 11 -6.42 34.19 0.80
CA SER A 11 -6.57 35.20 -0.27
C SER A 11 -8.04 35.47 -0.60
N LYS A 12 -8.69 36.29 0.22
CA LYS A 12 -9.79 37.11 -0.29
C LYS A 12 -9.15 38.16 -1.20
N ASP A 13 -9.58 38.18 -2.47
CA ASP A 13 -9.27 39.19 -3.48
C ASP A 13 -8.11 38.91 -4.45
N LYS A 14 -8.16 37.77 -5.15
CA LYS A 14 -7.80 37.64 -6.58
C LYS A 14 -8.61 36.48 -7.14
N ASP A 15 -9.63 36.73 -7.96
CA ASP A 15 -10.17 35.68 -8.83
C ASP A 15 -9.08 35.33 -9.84
N PRO A 16 -8.37 34.19 -9.69
CA PRO A 16 -7.36 33.82 -10.67
C PRO A 16 -8.16 33.31 -11.87
N ARG A 17 -8.41 34.21 -12.83
CA ARG A 17 -8.94 33.85 -14.14
C ARG A 17 -7.85 33.07 -14.87
N PHE A 18 -7.67 31.80 -14.51
CA PHE A 18 -6.78 30.89 -15.21
C PHE A 18 -7.22 30.82 -16.66
N LYS A 19 -6.26 30.97 -17.56
CA LYS A 19 -6.56 30.77 -18.99
C LYS A 19 -6.95 29.30 -19.18
N LYS A 20 -7.88 29.05 -20.10
CA LYS A 20 -8.33 27.69 -20.43
C LYS A 20 -7.17 26.75 -20.77
N ASP A 21 -6.11 27.29 -21.35
CA ASP A 21 -4.91 26.53 -21.70
C ASP A 21 -4.04 26.18 -20.49
N GLU A 22 -3.95 27.06 -19.48
CA GLU A 22 -3.27 26.79 -18.21
C GLU A 22 -3.97 25.66 -17.44
N LEU A 23 -5.31 25.65 -17.45
CA LEU A 23 -6.09 24.57 -16.84
C LEU A 23 -5.89 23.23 -17.56
N LYS A 24 -5.87 23.23 -18.89
CA LYS A 24 -5.59 22.01 -19.68
C LYS A 24 -4.19 21.48 -19.42
N GLU A 25 -3.20 22.36 -19.30
CA GLU A 25 -1.82 21.97 -18.98
C GLU A 25 -1.73 21.34 -17.58
N ALA A 26 -2.37 21.97 -16.58
CA ALA A 26 -2.44 21.44 -15.22
C ALA A 26 -3.13 20.06 -15.18
N GLU A 27 -4.25 19.89 -15.89
CA GLU A 27 -4.95 18.61 -15.99
C GLU A 27 -4.08 17.53 -16.66
N GLY A 28 -3.35 17.90 -17.72
CA GLY A 28 -2.41 17.00 -18.40
C GLY A 28 -1.29 16.52 -17.47
N LYS A 29 -0.67 17.44 -16.73
CA LYS A 29 0.35 17.12 -15.72
C LYS A 29 -0.20 16.21 -14.62
N LEU A 30 -1.42 16.49 -14.16
CA LEU A 30 -2.07 15.70 -13.12
C LEU A 30 -2.39 14.27 -13.59
N LYS A 31 -2.85 14.10 -14.83
CA LYS A 31 -3.08 12.77 -15.43
C LYS A 31 -1.81 11.92 -15.46
N VAL A 32 -0.70 12.50 -15.92
CA VAL A 32 0.60 11.80 -15.96
C VAL A 32 1.04 11.44 -14.55
N ALA A 33 0.97 12.38 -13.61
CA ALA A 33 1.35 12.15 -12.22
C ALA A 33 0.53 11.01 -11.58
N PHE A 34 -0.79 10.97 -11.82
CA PHE A 34 -1.64 9.90 -11.31
C PHE A 34 -1.29 8.53 -11.92
N ILE A 35 -1.08 8.46 -13.24
CA ILE A 35 -0.69 7.20 -13.91
C ILE A 35 0.61 6.66 -13.30
N GLU A 36 1.61 7.51 -13.14
CA GLU A 36 2.89 7.11 -12.53
C GLU A 36 2.74 6.71 -11.07
N PHE A 37 1.92 7.44 -10.31
CA PHE A 37 1.63 7.13 -8.91
C PHE A 37 0.97 5.75 -8.77
N TYR A 38 -0.07 5.46 -9.54
CA TYR A 38 -0.73 4.16 -9.53
C TYR A 38 0.20 3.03 -9.96
N ARG A 39 1.07 3.27 -10.94
CA ARG A 39 2.10 2.29 -11.33
C ARG A 39 3.05 1.96 -10.17
N LYS A 40 3.50 2.98 -9.43
CA LYS A 40 4.37 2.80 -8.25
C LYS A 40 3.65 2.05 -7.13
N LEU A 41 2.38 2.37 -6.86
CA LEU A 41 1.56 1.63 -5.90
C LEU A 41 1.39 0.15 -6.29
N HIS A 42 1.16 -0.12 -7.58
CA HIS A 42 1.03 -1.49 -8.07
C HIS A 42 2.32 -2.29 -7.87
N ILE A 43 3.48 -1.70 -8.17
CA ILE A 43 4.78 -2.34 -7.95
C ILE A 43 5.00 -2.61 -6.45
N LEU A 44 4.65 -1.65 -5.58
CA LEU A 44 4.79 -1.81 -4.14
C LEU A 44 3.91 -2.95 -3.61
N LYS A 45 2.66 -3.05 -4.07
CA LYS A 45 1.77 -4.17 -3.74
C LYS A 45 2.33 -5.51 -4.21
N HIS A 46 2.85 -5.57 -5.44
CA HIS A 46 3.45 -6.79 -5.96
C HIS A 46 4.69 -7.19 -5.14
N TYR A 47 5.54 -6.22 -4.79
CA TYR A 47 6.69 -6.43 -3.92
C TYR A 47 6.28 -7.05 -2.58
N SER A 48 5.27 -6.49 -1.90
CA SER A 48 4.79 -7.04 -0.62
C SER A 48 4.32 -8.48 -0.79
N TYR A 49 3.48 -8.74 -1.79
CA TYR A 49 2.94 -10.08 -2.07
C TYR A 49 4.04 -11.13 -2.29
N VAL A 50 5.01 -10.86 -3.17
CA VAL A 50 6.06 -11.85 -3.47
C VAL A 50 6.99 -12.10 -2.29
N ASN A 51 7.26 -11.06 -1.48
CA ASN A 51 8.09 -11.21 -0.29
C ASN A 51 7.37 -12.01 0.81
N LEU A 52 6.10 -11.73 1.10
CA LEU A 52 5.31 -12.52 2.05
C LEU A 52 5.26 -14.00 1.65
N LEU A 53 5.06 -14.27 0.35
CA LEU A 53 5.10 -15.63 -0.18
C LEU A 53 6.48 -16.29 -0.01
N ALA A 54 7.56 -15.54 -0.27
CA ALA A 54 8.93 -16.02 -0.10
C ALA A 54 9.23 -16.39 1.37
N PHE A 55 8.82 -15.55 2.33
CA PHE A 55 8.94 -15.84 3.76
C PHE A 55 8.21 -17.12 4.14
N SER A 56 6.95 -17.30 3.70
CA SER A 56 6.19 -18.52 3.96
C SER A 56 6.89 -19.78 3.42
N LYS A 57 7.44 -19.71 2.21
CA LYS A 57 8.18 -20.83 1.59
C LYS A 57 9.49 -21.14 2.30
N MET A 58 10.27 -20.12 2.63
CA MET A 58 11.56 -20.27 3.32
C MET A 58 11.37 -20.84 4.72
N LEU A 59 10.36 -20.36 5.46
CA LEU A 59 10.04 -20.87 6.79
C LEU A 59 9.57 -22.32 6.74
N LYS A 60 8.73 -22.71 5.77
CA LYS A 60 8.36 -24.13 5.55
C LYS A 60 9.58 -25.00 5.28
N LYS A 61 10.52 -24.52 4.46
CA LYS A 61 11.78 -25.25 4.20
C LYS A 61 12.62 -25.38 5.47
N TYR A 62 12.74 -24.30 6.24
CA TYR A 62 13.45 -24.30 7.52
C TYR A 62 12.86 -25.33 8.49
N GLU A 63 11.54 -25.35 8.69
CA GLU A 63 10.91 -26.34 9.58
C GLU A 63 11.17 -27.77 9.12
N LYS A 64 11.13 -28.03 7.80
CA LYS A 64 11.39 -29.35 7.23
C LYS A 64 12.83 -29.82 7.47
N VAL A 65 13.81 -28.92 7.37
CA VAL A 65 15.24 -29.26 7.50
C VAL A 65 15.68 -29.29 8.96
N ALA A 66 15.25 -28.31 9.76
CA ALA A 66 15.66 -28.16 11.15
C ALA A 66 14.83 -29.00 12.13
N LEU A 67 13.75 -29.65 11.66
CA LEU A 67 12.78 -30.40 12.47
C LEU A 67 12.24 -29.57 13.66
N ARG A 68 12.17 -28.25 13.49
CA ARG A 68 11.76 -27.29 14.52
C ARG A 68 10.56 -26.50 14.04
N ARG A 69 9.51 -26.44 14.86
CA ARG A 69 8.30 -25.66 14.56
C ARG A 69 8.51 -24.21 14.98
N ALA A 70 8.75 -23.32 14.02
CA ALA A 70 9.01 -21.91 14.26
C ALA A 70 8.37 -20.98 13.22
N ALA A 71 7.85 -21.52 12.11
CA ALA A 71 7.28 -20.74 11.01
C ALA A 71 6.18 -19.81 11.49
N ARG A 72 5.30 -20.26 12.38
CA ARG A 72 4.21 -19.43 12.92
C ARG A 72 4.73 -18.21 13.70
N SER A 73 5.74 -18.40 14.54
CA SER A 73 6.30 -17.31 15.35
C SER A 73 6.98 -16.26 14.47
N TYR A 74 7.79 -16.72 13.52
CA TYR A 74 8.48 -15.81 12.59
C TYR A 74 7.53 -15.15 11.61
N MET A 75 6.51 -15.86 11.11
CA MET A 75 5.52 -15.26 10.21
C MET A 75 4.72 -14.18 10.93
N LYS A 76 4.39 -14.36 12.21
CA LYS A 76 3.78 -13.30 13.02
C LYS A 76 4.63 -12.02 13.02
N THR A 77 5.95 -12.15 13.19
CA THR A 77 6.86 -10.98 13.11
C THR A 77 6.86 -10.32 11.74
N VAL A 78 6.72 -11.10 10.66
CA VAL A 78 6.62 -10.58 9.29
C VAL A 78 5.27 -9.88 9.08
N ASP A 79 4.18 -10.46 9.57
CA ASP A 79 2.83 -9.91 9.48
C ASP A 79 2.71 -8.58 10.25
N ASP A 80 3.34 -8.50 11.43
CA ASP A 80 3.39 -7.29 12.28
C ASP A 80 4.33 -6.20 11.69
N SER A 81 5.15 -6.53 10.69
CA SER A 81 6.05 -5.57 10.03
C SER A 81 5.33 -4.71 8.99
N TYR A 82 5.96 -3.62 8.53
CA TYR A 82 5.41 -2.76 7.49
C TYR A 82 5.08 -3.49 6.17
N ILE A 83 5.78 -4.58 5.84
CA ILE A 83 5.51 -5.35 4.61
C ILE A 83 4.19 -6.12 4.74
N GLY A 84 3.88 -6.64 5.94
CA GLY A 84 2.68 -7.41 6.22
C GLY A 84 1.45 -6.55 6.51
N SER A 85 1.63 -5.44 7.25
CA SER A 85 0.52 -4.55 7.66
C SER A 85 0.14 -3.50 6.60
N SER A 86 0.99 -3.24 5.61
CA SER A 86 0.69 -2.26 4.56
C SER A 86 -0.43 -2.69 3.59
N ASP A 87 -0.79 -3.97 3.57
CA ASP A 87 -1.79 -4.58 2.66
C ASP A 87 -3.11 -4.93 3.36
N GLU A 88 -3.52 -4.16 4.39
CA GLU A 88 -4.73 -4.43 5.21
C GLU A 88 -6.09 -4.50 4.45
N LEU A 89 -6.10 -4.38 3.12
CA LEU A 89 -7.28 -4.65 2.29
C LEU A 89 -7.39 -6.12 1.82
N GLY A 90 -6.36 -6.97 2.01
CA GLY A 90 -6.31 -8.33 1.44
C GLY A 90 -6.44 -9.50 2.44
N ILE A 91 -6.16 -9.29 3.73
CA ILE A 91 -5.95 -10.41 4.67
C ILE A 91 -7.26 -10.98 5.25
N ASN A 92 -8.36 -10.24 5.21
CA ASN A 92 -9.66 -10.75 5.69
C ASN A 92 -10.32 -11.76 4.74
N LEU A 93 -9.79 -11.98 3.52
CA LEU A 93 -10.36 -12.91 2.54
C LEU A 93 -9.78 -14.34 2.60
N SER A 94 -8.69 -14.57 3.33
CA SER A 94 -8.11 -15.92 3.51
C SER A 94 -8.47 -16.60 4.85
N ASN A 95 -8.99 -15.85 5.83
CA ASN A 95 -9.32 -16.37 7.17
C ASN A 95 -10.73 -16.99 7.30
N THR A 96 -11.57 -16.95 6.27
CA THR A 96 -12.90 -17.58 6.30
C THR A 96 -12.93 -19.01 5.74
N ASN A 97 -11.86 -19.48 5.10
CA ASN A 97 -11.80 -20.82 4.49
C ASN A 97 -11.22 -21.92 5.40
N GLY A 98 -10.89 -21.59 6.66
CA GLY A 98 -10.38 -22.54 7.66
C GLY A 98 -11.34 -22.83 8.82
N ALA A 99 -12.55 -22.26 8.82
CA ALA A 99 -13.55 -22.45 9.88
C ALA A 99 -14.57 -23.58 9.57
N TRP A 100 -14.40 -24.29 8.46
CA TRP A 100 -15.16 -25.50 8.13
C TRP A 100 -14.20 -26.57 7.60
N ASN A 101 -13.58 -27.30 8.53
CA ASN A 101 -13.19 -28.72 8.43
C ASN A 101 -12.65 -29.18 9.78
#